data_AF-A0A383DFT6-F1
#
_entry.id   AF-A0A383DFT6-F1
#
_cell.length_a   1.000
_cell.length_b   1.000
_cell.length_c   1.000
_cell.angle_alpha   90.00
_cell.angle_beta   90.00
_cell.angle_gamma   90.00
#
_symmetry.space_group_name_H-M   'P 1'
#
loop_
_entity.id
_entity.type
_entity.pdbx_description
1 polymer ?
#
loop_
_entity_poly.entity_id
_entity_poly.type
_entity_poly.pdbx_seq_one_letter_code
_entity_poly.pdbx_strand_id
1 'polypeptide(L)'
;MVEFLCERRSLQFDLGDLSAISNKDLLKISHVFVSHTHIDHFIGFDHLLRMIFGLGKTVHFFGPKNFIANIEGKLAGFTWNLVDNYKESIGIEVTEVHPGRLI
;
A
#
# COMPACT_ATOMS: atom_id res chain seq x y z
N MET A 1 8.78 -9.71 -1.02
CA MET A 1 8.49 -9.19 -2.36
C MET A 1 8.68 -10.29 -3.40
N VAL A 2 7.79 -10.38 -4.39
CA VAL A 2 7.93 -11.25 -5.56
C VAL A 2 7.88 -10.36 -6.81
N GLU A 3 8.95 -10.36 -7.60
CA GLU A 3 9.02 -9.54 -8.82
C GLU A 3 8.56 -10.33 -10.06
N PHE A 4 7.81 -9.65 -10.93
CA PHE A 4 7.53 -10.13 -12.28
C PHE A 4 8.67 -9.67 -13.19
N LEU A 5 9.39 -10.63 -13.76
CA LEU A 5 10.48 -10.34 -14.68
C LEU A 5 9.96 -9.55 -15.88
N CYS A 6 10.68 -8.50 -16.26
CA CYS A 6 10.36 -7.63 -17.41
C CYS A 6 9.04 -6.82 -17.32
N GLU A 7 8.26 -6.91 -16.25
CA GLU A 7 6.95 -6.22 -16.14
C GLU A 7 6.97 -4.95 -15.26
N ARG A 8 8.11 -4.58 -14.68
CA ARG A 8 8.24 -3.46 -13.71
C ARG A 8 7.18 -3.53 -12.60
N ARG A 9 6.81 -4.75 -12.21
CA ARG A 9 5.72 -5.06 -11.30
C ARG A 9 6.21 -6.01 -10.21
N SER A 10 5.74 -5.81 -8.99
CA SER A 10 5.95 -6.75 -7.89
C SER A 10 4.69 -6.93 -7.02
N LEU A 11 4.65 -8.08 -6.35
CA LEU A 11 3.74 -8.37 -5.24
C LEU A 11 4.51 -8.18 -3.93
N GLN A 12 3.89 -7.53 -2.97
CA GLN A 12 4.41 -7.35 -1.63
C GLN A 12 3.56 -8.12 -0.63
N PHE A 13 4.22 -8.77 0.33
CA PHE A 13 3.58 -9.50 1.42
C PHE A 13 4.00 -8.85 2.73
N ASP A 14 3.00 -8.40 3.48
CA ASP A 14 3.12 -7.48 4.62
C ASP A 14 3.87 -6.18 4.30
N LEU A 15 3.74 -5.22 5.19
CA LEU A 15 4.37 -3.90 5.14
C LEU A 15 5.03 -3.63 6.49
N GLY A 16 5.99 -4.48 6.87
CA GLY A 16 6.84 -4.24 8.03
C GLY A 16 7.84 -3.11 7.79
N ASP A 17 9.07 -3.26 8.27
CA ASP A 17 10.12 -2.29 7.94
C ASP A 17 10.54 -2.42 6.47
N LEU A 18 10.34 -1.34 5.69
CA LEU A 18 10.70 -1.25 4.28
C LEU A 18 12.03 -0.51 4.05
N SER A 19 12.76 -0.13 5.10
CA SER A 19 14.00 0.65 5.02
C SER A 19 15.11 -0.01 4.18
N ALA A 20 15.12 -1.35 4.14
CA ALA A 20 16.09 -2.12 3.36
C ALA A 20 15.72 -2.27 1.87
N ILE A 21 14.50 -1.89 1.47
CA ILE A 21 14.03 -2.01 0.09
C ILE A 21 14.34 -0.72 -0.66
N SER A 22 14.92 -0.84 -1.86
CA SER A 22 15.24 0.34 -2.67
C SER A 22 13.96 1.06 -3.13
N ASN A 23 14.03 2.39 -3.23
CA ASN A 23 12.93 3.19 -3.77
C ASN A 23 12.46 2.69 -5.15
N LYS A 24 13.39 2.24 -5.98
CA LYS A 24 13.08 1.70 -7.31
C LYS A 24 12.21 0.45 -7.23
N ASP A 25 12.44 -0.40 -6.24
CA ASP A 25 11.68 -1.65 -6.07
C ASP A 25 10.33 -1.39 -5.38
N LEU A 26 10.27 -0.43 -4.45
CA LEU A 26 9.00 0.03 -3.88
C LEU A 26 8.04 0.55 -4.96
N LEU A 27 8.55 1.28 -5.95
CA LEU A 27 7.76 1.78 -7.07
C LEU A 27 7.19 0.68 -7.99
N LYS A 28 7.78 -0.53 -7.98
CA LYS A 28 7.25 -1.69 -8.73
C LYS A 28 6.04 -2.31 -8.04
N ILE A 29 5.85 -2.08 -6.73
CA ILE A 29 4.76 -2.69 -5.96
C ILE A 29 3.43 -2.33 -6.61
N SER A 30 2.65 -3.35 -6.93
CA SER A 30 1.33 -3.20 -7.54
C SER A 30 0.24 -3.75 -6.64
N HIS A 31 0.56 -4.80 -5.89
CA HIS A 31 -0.36 -5.52 -5.02
C HIS A 31 0.34 -5.75 -3.69
N VAL A 32 -0.36 -5.51 -2.59
CA VAL A 32 0.10 -5.73 -1.23
C VAL A 32 -0.88 -6.68 -0.55
N PHE A 33 -0.36 -7.77 0.01
CA PHE A 33 -1.14 -8.73 0.79
C PHE A 33 -0.68 -8.66 2.23
N VAL A 34 -1.51 -8.10 3.11
CA VAL A 34 -1.23 -7.95 4.53
C VAL A 34 -1.94 -9.07 5.28
N SER A 35 -1.17 -9.89 5.99
CA SER A 35 -1.71 -11.00 6.78
C SER A 35 -2.54 -10.51 7.96
N HIS A 36 -2.05 -9.47 8.64
CA HIS A 36 -2.67 -8.81 9.78
C HIS A 36 -2.01 -7.46 10.07
N THR A 37 -2.69 -6.58 10.80
CA THR A 37 -2.24 -5.19 11.03
C THR A 37 -1.53 -5.01 12.38
N HIS A 38 -0.69 -5.97 12.79
CA HIS A 38 0.28 -5.70 13.86
C HIS A 38 1.34 -4.70 13.37
N ILE A 39 1.98 -4.00 14.31
CA ILE A 39 2.93 -2.93 14.01
C ILE A 39 4.03 -3.41 13.07
N ASP A 40 4.67 -4.52 13.39
CA ASP A 40 5.75 -5.14 12.63
C ASP A 40 5.35 -5.65 11.24
N HIS A 41 4.05 -5.80 10.97
CA HIS A 41 3.51 -6.21 9.67
C HIS A 41 2.87 -5.07 8.87
N PHE A 42 2.65 -3.89 9.46
CA PHE A 42 1.91 -2.80 8.80
C PHE A 42 2.51 -1.39 8.97
N ILE A 43 3.58 -1.24 9.76
CA ILE A 43 4.21 0.07 10.02
C ILE A 43 4.72 0.75 8.73
N GLY A 44 5.15 -0.02 7.73
CA GLY A 44 5.69 0.44 6.46
C GLY A 44 4.65 1.02 5.49
N PHE A 45 3.35 0.99 5.82
CA PHE A 45 2.30 1.61 4.98
C PHE A 45 2.62 3.07 4.63
N ASP A 46 3.02 3.86 5.64
CA ASP A 46 3.25 5.30 5.48
C ASP A 46 4.48 5.56 4.58
N HIS A 47 5.50 4.71 4.70
CA HIS A 47 6.69 4.76 3.84
C HIS A 47 6.32 4.43 2.39
N LEU A 48 5.56 3.36 2.14
CA LEU A 48 5.09 3.04 0.80
C LEU A 48 4.25 4.18 0.23
N LEU A 49 3.23 4.65 0.97
CA LEU A 49 2.34 5.75 0.58
C LEU A 49 3.14 6.99 0.16
N ARG A 50 4.15 7.37 0.95
CA ARG A 50 5.02 8.52 0.66
C ARG A 50 5.77 8.37 -0.66
N MET A 51 6.18 7.14 -1.00
CA MET A 51 6.93 6.83 -2.22
C MET A 51 6.07 6.85 -3.48
N ILE A 52 4.82 6.38 -3.40
CA ILE A 52 3.92 6.32 -4.56
C ILE A 52 3.06 7.58 -4.73
N PHE A 53 3.12 8.52 -3.79
CA PHE A 53 2.34 9.75 -3.82
C PHE A 53 2.64 10.61 -5.06
N GLY A 54 1.58 11.08 -5.74
CA GLY A 54 1.71 11.98 -6.89
C GLY A 54 2.15 11.31 -8.21
N LEU A 55 2.14 9.97 -8.29
CA LEU A 55 2.61 9.22 -9.46
C LEU A 55 1.50 8.68 -10.38
N GLY A 56 0.23 8.96 -10.11
CA GLY A 56 -0.88 8.45 -10.94
C GLY A 56 -1.03 6.93 -10.88
N LYS A 57 -0.52 6.32 -9.81
CA LYS A 57 -0.43 4.86 -9.66
C LYS A 57 -1.54 4.35 -8.76
N THR A 58 -2.19 3.27 -9.17
CA THR A 58 -3.06 2.46 -8.30
C THR A 58 -2.27 1.33 -7.68
N VAL A 59 -2.43 1.14 -6.36
CA VAL A 59 -1.93 -0.04 -5.64
C VAL A 59 -3.12 -0.74 -4.98
N HIS A 60 -3.19 -2.07 -5.16
CA HIS A 60 -4.23 -2.91 -4.58
C HIS A 60 -3.76 -3.49 -3.25
N PHE A 61 -4.53 -3.31 -2.19
CA PHE A 61 -4.24 -3.81 -0.87
C PHE A 61 -5.27 -4.85 -0.48
N PHE A 62 -4.80 -6.00 -0.01
CA PHE A 62 -5.62 -7.09 0.50
C PHE A 62 -5.26 -7.31 1.96
N GLY A 63 -6.26 -7.44 2.82
CA GLY A 63 -6.03 -7.70 4.24
C GLY A 63 -7.23 -8.31 4.95
N PRO A 64 -7.13 -8.61 6.25
CA PRO A 64 -8.16 -9.31 6.97
C PRO A 64 -9.38 -8.41 7.27
N LYS A 65 -10.33 -8.93 8.05
CA LYS A 65 -11.46 -8.16 8.58
C LYS A 65 -11.00 -6.81 9.20
N ASN A 66 -11.75 -5.75 8.93
CA ASN A 66 -11.51 -4.36 9.36
C ASN A 66 -10.32 -3.65 8.67
N PHE A 67 -9.72 -4.26 7.65
CA PHE A 67 -8.57 -3.68 6.96
C PHE A 67 -8.88 -2.39 6.21
N ILE A 68 -10.09 -2.22 5.65
CA ILE A 68 -10.52 -0.95 5.05
C ILE A 68 -10.49 0.16 6.11
N ALA A 69 -11.13 -0.08 7.25
CA ALA A 69 -11.17 0.89 8.35
C ALA A 69 -9.77 1.24 8.88
N ASN A 70 -8.84 0.28 8.90
CA ASN A 70 -7.45 0.52 9.29
C ASN A 70 -6.71 1.41 8.28
N ILE A 71 -6.91 1.20 6.97
CA ILE A 71 -6.33 2.06 5.93
C ILE A 71 -6.95 3.46 5.98
N GLU A 72 -8.26 3.58 6.12
CA GLU A 72 -8.94 4.86 6.30
C GLU A 72 -8.40 5.61 7.51
N GLY A 73 -8.21 4.93 8.65
CA GLY A 73 -7.63 5.50 9.86
C GLY A 73 -6.19 6.00 9.65
N LYS A 74 -5.35 5.23 8.95
CA LYS A 74 -4.00 5.67 8.54
C LYS A 74 -4.06 6.94 7.69
N LEU A 75 -4.92 6.97 6.66
CA LEU A 75 -5.07 8.11 5.76
C LEU A 75 -5.63 9.36 6.47
N ALA A 76 -6.57 9.17 7.41
CA ALA A 76 -7.13 10.24 8.24
C ALA A 76 -6.11 10.81 9.24
N GLY A 77 -5.00 10.11 9.50
CA GLY A 77 -3.90 10.59 10.34
C GLY A 77 -3.03 11.67 9.69
N PHE A 78 -3.20 11.96 8.39
CA PHE A 78 -2.40 12.95 7.67
C PHE A 78 -3.18 14.24 7.39
N THR A 79 -2.45 15.36 7.38
CA THR A 79 -2.97 16.62 6.84
C THR A 79 -2.68 16.72 5.35
N TRP A 80 -3.72 16.94 4.54
CA TRP A 80 -3.67 16.90 3.09
C TRP A 80 -3.71 18.29 2.43
N ASN A 81 -2.93 19.26 2.93
CA ASN A 81 -2.98 20.65 2.46
C ASN A 81 -2.08 20.95 1.24
N LEU A 82 -1.31 19.96 0.77
CA LEU A 82 -0.38 20.10 -0.37
C LEU A 82 -0.74 19.19 -1.55
N VAL A 83 -1.90 18.52 -1.52
CA VAL A 83 -2.30 17.55 -2.54
C VAL A 83 -2.48 18.19 -3.91
N ASP A 84 -2.93 19.45 -3.95
CA ASP A 84 -3.13 20.22 -5.18
C ASP A 84 -1.83 20.55 -5.93
N ASN A 85 -0.66 20.36 -5.30
CA ASN A 85 0.63 20.53 -5.96
C ASN A 85 0.98 19.37 -6.91
N TYR A 86 0.22 18.28 -6.86
CA TYR A 86 0.44 17.09 -7.69
C TYR A 86 -0.59 17.04 -8.81
N LYS A 87 -0.12 16.76 -10.03
CA LYS A 87 -1.00 16.65 -11.20
C LYS A 87 -1.77 15.33 -11.25
N GLU A 88 -1.28 14.33 -10.53
CA GLU A 88 -1.76 12.96 -10.58
C GLU A 88 -2.17 12.50 -9.18
N SER A 89 -3.34 11.85 -9.08
CA SER A 89 -3.80 11.24 -7.84
C SER A 89 -3.21 9.84 -7.65
N ILE A 90 -2.98 9.45 -6.39
CA ILE A 90 -2.75 8.05 -6.04
C ILE A 90 -4.08 7.31 -5.98
N GLY A 91 -4.14 6.10 -6.54
CA GLY A 91 -5.22 5.15 -6.33
C GLY A 91 -4.86 4.14 -5.23
N ILE A 92 -5.74 3.97 -4.24
CA ILE A 92 -5.62 2.89 -3.25
C ILE A 92 -6.92 2.10 -3.35
N GLU A 93 -6.82 0.89 -3.89
CA GLU A 93 -7.93 -0.06 -3.89
C GLU A 93 -7.72 -1.03 -2.74
N VAL A 94 -8.72 -1.18 -1.88
CA VAL A 94 -8.64 -2.03 -0.70
C VAL A 94 -9.69 -3.12 -0.79
N THR A 95 -9.27 -4.36 -0.50
CA THR A 95 -10.16 -5.52 -0.42
C THR A 95 -10.00 -6.19 0.94
N GLU A 96 -11.09 -6.33 1.67
CA GLU A 96 -11.17 -7.15 2.89
C GLU A 96 -11.42 -8.61 2.52
N VAL A 97 -10.49 -9.46 2.93
CA VAL A 97 -10.53 -10.91 2.71
C VAL A 97 -11.21 -11.57 3.90
N HIS A 98 -12.37 -12.16 3.66
CA HIS A 98 -13.11 -12.95 4.63
C HIS A 98 -13.20 -14.41 4.18
N PRO A 99 -13.47 -15.35 5.11
CA PRO A 99 -13.85 -16.70 4.73
C PRO A 99 -15.04 -16.68 3.76
N GLY A 100 -14.81 -17.19 2.54
CA GLY A 100 -15.85 -17.35 1.52
C GLY A 100 -16.29 -16.09 0.75
N ARG A 101 -15.71 -14.92 1.02
CA ARG A 101 -16.02 -13.68 0.26
C ARG A 101 -14.91 -12.64 0.31
N LEU A 102 -14.91 -11.77 -0.69
CA LEU A 102 -14.09 -10.56 -0.75
C LEU A 102 -15.03 -9.35 -0.68
N ILE A 103 -14.68 -8.35 0.12
CA ILE A 103 -15.40 -7.08 0.27
C ILE A 103 -14.52 -5.96 -0.26
#